data_AF-A0A9D8QTS6-F1
#
_entry.id   AF-A0A9D8QTS6-F1
#
_cell.length_a   1.000
_cell.length_b   1.000
_cell.length_c   1.000
_cell.angle_alpha   90.00
_cell.angle_beta   90.00
_cell.angle_gamma   90.00
#
_symmetry.space_group_name_H-M   'P 1'
#
loop_
_entity.id
_entity.type
_entity.pdbx_description
1 polymer ?
#
loop_
_entity_poly.entity_id
_entity_poly.type
_entity_poly.pdbx_seq_one_letter_code
_entity_poly.pdbx_strand_id
1 'polypeptide(L)'
;MNRSILIVICDFLVLSAMSLSMGLAKPSPAGTGTTESFRPVTHEFLLEQLEKAVQNRQDALGENARLNDAMEETNQLLEALKKDMAEKAERIARMESQLSAAQDDTARRDAELFAQRKKASELADSLARAEAMLGNMKKSMDEKSKELQGTQLTLAERNAALKYAQKALEEKTSELKQSAAELSDKNAELARVLRIAEEKEAALAVTKKRAAEKEAALFQAELLAMERKTELERAKTESLILTEKLADSSRDLKKEQESRSFMEGQLSRANDEIDELKRQAGTRELRLQEAETALHANRRLVDDLKTKMAEELLKQAKLRGELSETSSKLRVQESRTQQAEQTEKETRARLVAKEEVLRKTESDLARTNAMLRSDALSSYATAVRTLHMKLKNDRLFRDFTVDEKYFLPEIRWNGKVFLIGAVENVTGLLSRQTGYTRVAELSYTVAPAGKKLTFPPVSVTEPILSLAEDPRICLLAMDDRMTVSSVPLNVMTADALRKRGLQNLTLFKSSRYGEGSAQLDGRCSMRPDTDDFLLIRNSLRSSSEVPAQVGDFVISREGQFVGVVVRVSANAAEGRADAWCRILPGQTDFSRAVRIPVVRKSGEEWYAAFVSSLTDLHKKIVQMNRQPMD
;
A
#
# COMPACT_ATOMS: atom_id res chain seq x y z
N MET A 1 -11.71 82.08 35.99
CA MET A 1 -12.96 82.03 36.77
C MET A 1 -12.54 81.91 38.24
N ASN A 2 -12.75 82.83 39.18
CA ASN A 2 -13.48 84.11 39.32
C ASN A 2 -12.62 84.99 40.26
N ARG A 3 -12.22 86.23 39.88
CA ARG A 3 -12.87 87.54 40.13
C ARG A 3 -13.07 87.84 41.63
N SER A 4 -12.31 88.74 42.27
CA SER A 4 -12.32 90.22 42.19
C SER A 4 -13.55 90.88 42.83
N ILE A 5 -13.38 91.41 44.05
CA ILE A 5 -14.14 92.52 44.70
C ILE A 5 -13.10 93.14 45.69
N LEU A 6 -12.38 94.24 45.44
CA LEU A 6 -12.72 95.63 45.06
C LEU A 6 -13.50 96.37 46.18
N ILE A 7 -12.81 97.08 47.08
CA ILE A 7 -12.67 98.57 47.18
C ILE A 7 -13.99 99.29 47.54
N VAL A 8 -13.88 100.31 48.42
CA VAL A 8 -14.88 101.28 48.97
C VAL A 8 -14.94 101.08 50.51
N ILE A 9 -14.35 101.87 51.42
CA ILE A 9 -14.03 103.31 51.52
C ILE A 9 -12.85 103.46 52.53
N CYS A 10 -11.73 104.04 52.10
CA CYS A 10 -10.61 104.47 52.95
C CYS A 10 -10.18 105.89 52.53
N ASP A 11 -11.10 106.85 52.55
CA ASP A 11 -10.87 108.18 51.98
C ASP A 11 -11.26 109.31 52.95
N PHE A 12 -10.49 109.47 54.04
CA PHE A 12 -10.60 110.68 54.89
C PHE A 12 -9.29 111.14 55.55
N LEU A 13 -8.15 110.65 55.09
CA LEU A 13 -6.86 111.12 55.56
C LEU A 13 -5.96 111.42 54.36
N VAL A 14 -5.59 112.70 54.27
CA VAL A 14 -4.44 113.23 53.52
C VAL A 14 -4.72 113.66 52.07
N LEU A 15 -5.17 114.92 51.88
CA LEU A 15 -4.52 115.96 51.03
C LEU A 15 -5.50 117.02 50.52
N SER A 16 -5.54 118.18 51.17
CA SER A 16 -5.73 119.46 50.50
C SER A 16 -4.80 120.46 51.15
N ALA A 17 -3.60 120.53 50.57
CA ALA A 17 -2.55 121.45 50.93
C ALA A 17 -2.64 122.70 50.03
N MET A 18 -2.50 123.85 50.69
CA MET A 18 -1.99 125.13 50.19
C MET A 18 -2.89 126.04 49.34
N SER A 19 -3.39 127.09 50.00
CA SER A 19 -3.04 128.45 49.57
C SER A 19 -2.79 129.35 50.79
N LEU A 20 -1.71 130.12 50.73
CA LEU A 20 -1.11 130.94 51.78
C LEU A 20 -1.86 132.27 52.01
N SER A 21 -1.87 132.78 53.26
CA SER A 21 -1.10 133.98 53.66
C SER A 21 -1.65 134.70 54.92
N MET A 22 -0.70 135.06 55.80
CA MET A 22 -0.69 136.20 56.74
C MET A 22 -1.62 136.25 57.98
N GLY A 23 -1.01 136.41 59.15
CA GLY A 23 -1.67 136.99 60.33
C GLY A 23 -1.01 136.66 61.67
N LEU A 24 -0.08 137.50 62.12
CA LEU A 24 0.71 137.42 63.36
C LEU A 24 -0.02 137.98 64.60
N ALA A 25 0.49 137.55 65.77
CA ALA A 25 0.72 138.31 67.02
C ALA A 25 -0.32 138.32 68.17
N LYS A 26 0.00 137.54 69.23
CA LYS A 26 0.54 137.92 70.57
C LYS A 26 -0.19 138.95 71.50
N PRO A 27 0.10 138.91 72.83
CA PRO A 27 -0.82 139.17 73.95
C PRO A 27 -0.68 140.58 74.55
N SER A 28 -1.53 140.93 75.52
CA SER A 28 -1.38 142.19 76.28
C SER A 28 -1.75 142.05 77.76
N PRO A 29 -0.92 142.60 78.66
CA PRO A 29 -1.29 143.05 80.00
C PRO A 29 -1.24 144.60 80.13
N ALA A 30 -1.70 145.07 81.30
CA ALA A 30 -1.37 146.33 82.02
C ALA A 30 -2.07 147.67 81.63
N GLY A 31 -2.93 148.17 82.54
CA GLY A 31 -2.57 149.25 83.49
C GLY A 31 -2.87 150.74 83.17
N THR A 32 -3.47 151.42 84.18
CA THR A 32 -3.50 152.88 84.52
C THR A 32 -4.40 153.81 83.67
N GLY A 33 -5.13 154.84 84.16
CA GLY A 33 -5.34 155.47 85.48
C GLY A 33 -6.02 156.86 85.29
N THR A 34 -6.45 157.50 86.41
CA THR A 34 -6.67 158.96 86.70
C THR A 34 -8.09 159.53 87.00
N THR A 35 -8.21 160.05 88.25
CA THR A 35 -8.79 161.33 88.79
C THR A 35 -10.24 161.75 88.48
N GLU A 36 -11.03 162.46 89.29
CA GLU A 36 -11.08 163.02 90.66
C GLU A 36 -12.51 163.58 90.85
N SER A 37 -13.08 163.60 92.07
CA SER A 37 -13.70 164.79 92.70
C SER A 37 -14.55 164.43 93.93
N PHE A 38 -14.45 165.30 94.94
CA PHE A 38 -15.01 165.25 96.29
C PHE A 38 -16.48 165.74 96.38
N ARG A 39 -17.31 165.12 97.24
CA ARG A 39 -18.13 165.73 98.34
C ARG A 39 -19.10 164.69 99.01
N PRO A 40 -19.67 164.94 100.21
CA PRO A 40 -19.54 164.04 101.37
C PRO A 40 -20.75 163.13 101.72
N VAL A 41 -20.39 161.96 102.28
CA VAL A 41 -20.90 161.20 103.45
C VAL A 41 -22.39 161.08 103.76
N THR A 42 -22.89 159.83 103.80
CA THR A 42 -23.66 159.24 104.92
C THR A 42 -23.27 157.75 105.14
N HIS A 43 -23.38 157.27 106.39
CA HIS A 43 -22.67 156.13 107.02
C HIS A 43 -23.28 154.72 106.75
N GLU A 44 -24.19 154.57 105.79
CA GLU A 44 -25.05 153.37 105.65
C GLU A 44 -24.61 152.39 104.53
N PHE A 45 -23.69 152.80 103.63
CA PHE A 45 -23.31 152.01 102.44
C PHE A 45 -22.04 151.13 102.62
N LEU A 46 -21.21 151.37 103.65
CA LEU A 46 -19.94 150.65 103.84
C LEU A 46 -20.10 149.27 104.51
N LEU A 47 -21.22 148.98 105.17
CA LEU A 47 -21.48 147.67 105.78
C LEU A 47 -21.93 146.63 104.75
N GLU A 48 -22.63 147.04 103.69
CA GLU A 48 -23.19 146.12 102.67
C GLU A 48 -22.12 145.53 101.73
N GLN A 49 -20.98 146.19 101.54
CA GLN A 49 -19.89 145.71 100.67
C GLN A 49 -18.96 144.70 101.37
N LEU A 50 -18.86 144.70 102.70
CA LEU A 50 -18.01 143.77 103.45
C LEU A 50 -18.64 142.37 103.60
N GLU A 51 -19.97 142.29 103.71
CA GLU A 51 -20.67 140.99 103.74
C GLU A 51 -20.53 140.21 102.43
N LYS A 52 -20.54 140.91 101.28
CA LYS A 52 -20.36 140.29 99.95
C LYS A 52 -18.98 139.65 99.75
N ALA A 53 -17.92 140.20 100.34
CA ALA A 53 -16.57 139.69 100.18
C ALA A 53 -16.29 138.41 100.99
N VAL A 54 -16.95 138.25 102.15
CA VAL A 54 -16.83 137.03 102.98
C VAL A 54 -17.55 135.85 102.33
N GLN A 55 -18.73 136.09 101.73
CA GLN A 55 -19.51 135.07 101.04
C GLN A 55 -18.73 134.45 99.87
N ASN A 56 -18.11 135.28 99.01
CA ASN A 56 -17.34 134.81 97.86
C ASN A 56 -16.14 133.92 98.24
N ARG A 57 -15.53 134.12 99.42
CA ARG A 57 -14.39 133.31 99.87
C ARG A 57 -14.85 131.96 100.44
N GLN A 58 -16.03 131.88 101.05
CA GLN A 58 -16.62 130.60 101.46
C GLN A 58 -17.01 129.76 100.25
N ASP A 59 -17.56 130.38 99.20
CA ASP A 59 -17.91 129.69 97.96
C ASP A 59 -16.67 129.12 97.23
N ALA A 60 -15.57 129.87 97.17
CA ALA A 60 -14.31 129.42 96.55
C ALA A 60 -13.60 128.28 97.31
N LEU A 61 -13.78 128.21 98.63
CA LEU A 61 -13.29 127.08 99.44
C LEU A 61 -14.18 125.84 99.24
N GLY A 62 -15.50 126.03 99.10
CA GLY A 62 -16.42 124.96 98.70
C GLY A 62 -16.13 124.41 97.31
N GLU A 63 -15.73 125.27 96.37
CA GLU A 63 -15.38 124.86 95.00
C GLU A 63 -14.04 124.12 94.93
N ASN A 64 -13.02 124.53 95.70
CA ASN A 64 -11.75 123.79 95.79
C ASN A 64 -11.89 122.42 96.47
N ALA A 65 -12.76 122.30 97.48
CA ALA A 65 -13.05 121.00 98.09
C ALA A 65 -13.68 120.04 97.06
N ARG A 66 -14.67 120.52 96.27
CA ARG A 66 -15.28 119.74 95.18
C ARG A 66 -14.29 119.35 94.08
N LEU A 67 -13.33 120.21 93.76
CA LEU A 67 -12.28 119.93 92.78
C LEU A 67 -11.31 118.86 93.28
N ASN A 68 -10.93 118.89 94.56
CA ASN A 68 -10.09 117.85 95.16
C ASN A 68 -10.83 116.51 95.23
N ASP A 69 -12.11 116.51 95.64
CA ASP A 69 -12.94 115.30 95.65
C ASP A 69 -13.05 114.72 94.23
N ALA A 70 -13.28 115.55 93.22
CA ALA A 70 -13.29 115.12 91.82
C ALA A 70 -11.93 114.61 91.33
N MET A 71 -10.83 115.22 91.76
CA MET A 71 -9.49 114.75 91.40
C MET A 71 -9.17 113.41 92.06
N GLU A 72 -9.62 113.21 93.30
CA GLU A 72 -9.48 111.94 94.01
C GLU A 72 -10.36 110.85 93.37
N GLU A 73 -11.59 111.16 92.97
CA GLU A 73 -12.45 110.27 92.16
C GLU A 73 -11.78 109.91 90.82
N THR A 74 -11.21 110.87 90.11
CA THR A 74 -10.52 110.59 88.83
C THR A 74 -9.27 109.73 89.03
N ASN A 75 -8.49 109.94 90.10
CA ASN A 75 -7.33 109.11 90.41
C ASN A 75 -7.73 107.70 90.81
N GLN A 76 -8.82 107.53 91.58
CA GLN A 76 -9.37 106.21 91.91
C GLN A 76 -9.85 105.48 90.65
N LEU A 77 -10.53 106.17 89.73
CA LEU A 77 -10.94 105.62 88.45
C LEU A 77 -9.74 105.23 87.57
N LEU A 78 -8.67 106.04 87.58
CA LEU A 78 -7.48 105.80 86.76
C LEU A 78 -6.67 104.61 87.29
N GLU A 79 -6.57 104.44 88.60
CA GLU A 79 -5.97 103.23 89.20
C GLU A 79 -6.84 101.99 88.98
N ALA A 80 -8.17 102.12 89.06
CA ALA A 80 -9.08 101.03 88.71
C ALA A 80 -8.94 100.63 87.23
N LEU A 81 -8.81 101.60 86.32
CA LEU A 81 -8.61 101.36 84.89
C LEU A 81 -7.24 100.72 84.60
N LYS A 82 -6.17 101.18 85.26
CA LYS A 82 -4.84 100.54 85.15
C LYS A 82 -4.87 99.10 85.61
N LYS A 83 -5.56 98.84 86.72
CA LYS A 83 -5.74 97.49 87.25
C LYS A 83 -6.52 96.61 86.28
N ASP A 84 -7.65 97.08 85.74
CA ASP A 84 -8.43 96.36 84.73
C ASP A 84 -7.62 96.11 83.43
N MET A 85 -6.81 97.07 83.00
CA MET A 85 -5.93 96.91 81.84
C MET A 85 -4.81 95.91 82.10
N ALA A 86 -4.22 95.88 83.30
CA ALA A 86 -3.21 94.89 83.68
C ALA A 86 -3.82 93.48 83.75
N GLU A 87 -5.02 93.33 84.33
CA GLU A 87 -5.75 92.07 84.36
C GLU A 87 -6.12 91.57 82.95
N LYS A 88 -6.54 92.48 82.06
CA LYS A 88 -6.79 92.16 80.64
C LYS A 88 -5.51 91.78 79.89
N ALA A 89 -4.40 92.47 80.14
CA ALA A 89 -3.11 92.15 79.53
C ALA A 89 -2.61 90.76 79.97
N GLU A 90 -2.71 90.43 81.27
CA GLU A 90 -2.41 89.08 81.76
C GLU A 90 -3.32 88.03 81.14
N ARG A 91 -4.62 88.33 80.99
CA ARG A 91 -5.57 87.43 80.35
C ARG A 91 -5.23 87.20 78.88
N ILE A 92 -4.84 88.24 78.14
CA ILE A 92 -4.38 88.14 76.76
C ILE A 92 -3.12 87.27 76.68
N ALA A 93 -2.11 87.51 77.52
CA ALA A 93 -0.89 86.71 77.54
C ALA A 93 -1.17 85.22 77.84
N ARG A 94 -2.10 84.94 78.77
CA ARG A 94 -2.55 83.55 79.03
C ARG A 94 -3.27 82.95 77.83
N MET A 95 -4.14 83.70 77.15
CA MET A 95 -4.84 83.24 75.94
C MET A 95 -3.88 83.00 74.77
N GLU A 96 -2.88 83.86 74.57
CA GLU A 96 -1.84 83.70 73.54
C GLU A 96 -0.98 82.47 73.81
N SER A 97 -0.58 82.25 75.07
CA SER A 97 0.14 81.03 75.47
C SER A 97 -0.70 79.78 75.25
N GLN A 98 -1.98 79.80 75.60
CA GLN A 98 -2.91 78.69 75.33
C GLN A 98 -3.12 78.45 73.83
N LEU A 99 -3.21 79.51 73.03
CA LEU A 99 -3.36 79.42 71.59
C LEU A 99 -2.11 78.84 70.94
N SER A 100 -0.92 79.28 71.35
CA SER A 100 0.35 78.71 70.88
C SER A 100 0.47 77.24 71.24
N ALA A 101 0.13 76.86 72.48
CA ALA A 101 0.13 75.47 72.90
C ALA A 101 -0.88 74.64 72.07
N ALA A 102 -2.08 75.16 71.81
CA ALA A 102 -3.07 74.50 70.96
C ALA A 102 -2.62 74.38 69.49
N GLN A 103 -1.89 75.36 68.96
CA GLN A 103 -1.30 75.33 67.63
C GLN A 103 -0.21 74.25 67.51
N ASP A 104 0.66 74.13 68.52
CA ASP A 104 1.67 73.07 68.55
C ASP A 104 1.02 71.68 68.66
N ASP A 105 -0.01 71.57 69.48
CA ASP A 105 -0.79 70.34 69.67
C ASP A 105 -1.55 69.91 68.41
N THR A 106 -2.09 70.87 67.65
CA THR A 106 -2.75 70.60 66.36
C THR A 106 -1.73 70.19 65.30
N ALA A 107 -0.58 70.88 65.21
CA ALA A 107 0.50 70.51 64.30
C ALA A 107 1.04 69.10 64.57
N ARG A 108 1.17 68.70 65.85
CA ARG A 108 1.55 67.33 66.23
C ARG A 108 0.51 66.30 65.78
N ARG A 109 -0.78 66.55 66.03
CA ARG A 109 -1.86 65.65 65.59
C ARG A 109 -1.94 65.53 64.07
N ASP A 110 -1.72 66.62 63.34
CA ASP A 110 -1.68 66.61 61.87
C ASP A 110 -0.50 65.79 61.34
N ALA A 111 0.69 65.90 61.96
CA ALA A 111 1.84 65.07 61.62
C ALA A 111 1.59 63.58 61.90
N GLU A 112 0.96 63.24 63.02
CA GLU A 112 0.57 61.88 63.36
C GLU A 112 -0.47 61.30 62.39
N LEU A 113 -1.51 62.07 62.04
CA LEU A 113 -2.52 61.68 61.06
C LEU A 113 -1.90 61.47 59.67
N PHE A 114 -0.96 62.32 59.26
CA PHE A 114 -0.24 62.15 58.01
C PHE A 114 0.59 60.85 58.01
N ALA A 115 1.32 60.57 59.10
CA ALA A 115 2.09 59.34 59.26
C ALA A 115 1.20 58.09 59.25
N GLN A 116 0.03 58.14 59.92
CA GLN A 116 -0.94 57.05 59.90
C GLN A 116 -1.55 56.84 58.50
N ARG A 117 -1.90 57.92 57.79
CA ARG A 117 -2.38 57.84 56.40
C ARG A 117 -1.35 57.21 55.48
N LYS A 118 -0.08 57.57 55.64
CA LYS A 118 1.02 56.97 54.87
C LYS A 118 1.12 55.46 55.14
N LYS A 119 1.12 55.04 56.42
CA LYS A 119 1.13 53.62 56.79
C LYS A 119 -0.08 52.86 56.27
N ALA A 120 -1.27 53.46 56.35
CA ALA A 120 -2.50 52.86 55.83
C ALA A 120 -2.44 52.68 54.30
N SER A 121 -1.87 53.64 53.58
CA SER A 121 -1.63 53.53 52.13
C SER A 121 -0.65 52.39 51.81
N GLU A 122 0.49 52.31 52.52
CA GLU A 122 1.48 51.25 52.33
C GLU A 122 0.90 49.85 52.60
N LEU A 123 0.07 49.73 53.64
CA LEU A 123 -0.65 48.50 53.96
C LEU A 123 -1.69 48.14 52.90
N ALA A 124 -2.47 49.12 52.42
CA ALA A 124 -3.44 48.92 51.34
C ALA A 124 -2.75 48.42 50.07
N ASP A 125 -1.61 49.01 49.69
CA ASP A 125 -0.82 48.58 48.55
C ASP A 125 -0.26 47.16 48.75
N SER A 126 0.16 46.82 49.97
CA SER A 126 0.65 45.47 50.29
C SER A 126 -0.45 44.41 50.20
N LEU A 127 -1.65 44.76 50.67
CA LEU A 127 -2.83 43.88 50.61
C LEU A 127 -3.26 43.67 49.16
N ALA A 128 -3.33 44.74 48.37
CA ALA A 128 -3.66 44.64 46.95
C ALA A 128 -2.66 43.75 46.17
N ARG A 129 -1.36 43.84 46.50
CA ARG A 129 -0.34 42.94 45.92
C ARG A 129 -0.55 41.48 46.35
N ALA A 130 -0.87 41.23 47.62
CA ALA A 130 -1.12 39.89 48.12
C ALA A 130 -2.39 39.26 47.50
N GLU A 131 -3.47 40.03 47.36
CA GLU A 131 -4.70 39.59 46.70
C GLU A 131 -4.48 39.28 45.22
N ALA A 132 -3.70 40.12 44.52
CA ALA A 132 -3.32 39.84 43.13
C ALA A 132 -2.50 38.55 43.01
N MET A 133 -1.56 38.31 43.93
CA MET A 133 -0.76 37.08 43.95
C MET A 133 -1.62 35.84 44.24
N LEU A 134 -2.54 35.91 45.20
CA LEU A 134 -3.50 34.84 45.48
C LEU A 134 -4.41 34.55 44.29
N GLY A 135 -4.89 35.60 43.61
CA GLY A 135 -5.68 35.46 42.39
C GLY A 135 -4.92 34.72 41.28
N ASN A 136 -3.64 35.06 41.07
CA ASN A 136 -2.79 34.38 40.10
C ASN A 136 -2.49 32.93 40.49
N MET A 137 -2.23 32.67 41.78
CA MET A 137 -1.96 31.33 42.27
C MET A 137 -3.20 30.43 42.15
N LYS A 138 -4.39 30.97 42.40
CA LYS A 138 -5.66 30.27 42.19
C LYS A 138 -5.87 29.91 40.72
N LYS A 139 -5.65 30.85 39.79
CA LYS A 139 -5.71 30.57 38.34
C LYS A 139 -4.75 29.46 37.93
N SER A 140 -3.51 29.51 38.40
CA SER A 140 -2.51 28.46 38.10
C SER A 140 -2.89 27.10 38.68
N MET A 141 -3.49 27.06 39.88
CA MET A 141 -4.01 25.83 40.47
C MET A 141 -5.17 25.25 39.66
N ASP A 142 -6.10 26.09 39.20
CA ASP A 142 -7.23 25.65 38.37
C ASP A 142 -6.75 25.11 37.01
N GLU A 143 -5.75 25.75 36.40
CA GLU A 143 -5.10 25.28 35.17
C GLU A 143 -4.44 23.92 35.37
N LYS A 144 -3.60 23.78 36.41
CA LYS A 144 -2.95 22.50 36.73
C LYS A 144 -3.94 21.40 37.07
N SER A 145 -5.05 21.73 37.73
CA SER A 145 -6.10 20.77 38.04
C SER A 145 -6.78 20.24 36.77
N LYS A 146 -7.04 21.12 35.79
CA LYS A 146 -7.57 20.73 34.47
C LYS A 146 -6.57 19.89 33.68
N GLU A 147 -5.30 20.26 33.68
CA GLU A 147 -4.23 19.47 33.05
C GLU A 147 -4.15 18.07 33.67
N LEU A 148 -4.15 17.97 34.99
CA LEU A 148 -4.11 16.70 35.70
C LEU A 148 -5.32 15.82 35.34
N GLN A 149 -6.53 16.38 35.32
CA GLN A 149 -7.72 15.65 34.90
C GLN A 149 -7.62 15.17 33.45
N GLY A 150 -7.10 16.02 32.55
CA GLY A 150 -6.83 15.65 31.16
C GLY A 150 -5.87 14.45 31.05
N THR A 151 -4.75 14.49 31.78
CA THR A 151 -3.77 13.39 31.80
C THR A 151 -4.33 12.09 32.38
N GLN A 152 -5.19 12.17 33.40
CA GLN A 152 -5.86 11.00 33.98
C GLN A 152 -6.80 10.32 32.97
N LEU A 153 -7.56 11.11 32.21
CA LEU A 153 -8.42 10.58 31.14
C LEU A 153 -7.58 9.92 30.04
N THR A 154 -6.50 10.56 29.59
CA THR A 154 -5.63 9.96 28.55
C THR A 154 -4.96 8.67 29.04
N LEU A 155 -4.60 8.61 30.33
CA LEU A 155 -4.02 7.41 30.92
C LEU A 155 -5.04 6.27 31.04
N ALA A 156 -6.29 6.57 31.38
CA ALA A 156 -7.38 5.60 31.40
C ALA A 156 -7.67 5.03 30.00
N GLU A 157 -7.72 5.89 28.98
CA GLU A 157 -7.89 5.48 27.57
C GLU A 157 -6.75 4.58 27.09
N ARG A 158 -5.50 4.94 27.41
CA ARG A 158 -4.32 4.12 27.09
C ARG A 158 -4.35 2.77 27.77
N ASN A 159 -4.76 2.70 29.04
CA ASN A 159 -4.88 1.44 29.77
C ASN A 159 -5.97 0.53 29.16
N ALA A 160 -7.10 1.11 28.74
CA ALA A 160 -8.13 0.35 28.03
C ALA A 160 -7.60 -0.19 26.70
N ALA A 161 -6.93 0.65 25.89
CA ALA A 161 -6.34 0.25 24.62
C ALA A 161 -5.28 -0.86 24.81
N LEU A 162 -4.44 -0.78 25.84
CA LEU A 162 -3.44 -1.79 26.17
C LEU A 162 -4.08 -3.13 26.50
N LYS A 163 -5.17 -3.14 27.29
CA LYS A 163 -5.92 -4.36 27.61
C LYS A 163 -6.53 -5.00 26.35
N TYR A 164 -7.07 -4.21 25.42
CA TYR A 164 -7.55 -4.72 24.13
C TYR A 164 -6.42 -5.28 23.28
N ALA A 165 -5.26 -4.61 23.23
CA ALA A 165 -4.09 -5.08 22.49
C ALA A 165 -3.55 -6.41 23.05
N GLN A 166 -3.52 -6.58 24.38
CA GLN A 166 -3.15 -7.84 25.03
C GLN A 166 -4.09 -8.98 24.64
N LYS A 167 -5.41 -8.76 24.70
CA LYS A 167 -6.38 -9.78 24.30
C LYS A 167 -6.25 -10.17 22.82
N ALA A 168 -6.07 -9.19 21.94
CA ALA A 168 -5.86 -9.44 20.52
C ALA A 168 -4.56 -10.23 20.26
N LEU A 169 -3.51 -9.97 21.03
CA LEU A 169 -2.26 -10.72 20.95
C LEU A 169 -2.46 -12.18 21.41
N GLU A 170 -3.19 -12.42 22.50
CA GLU A 170 -3.52 -13.78 22.96
C GLU A 170 -4.32 -14.55 21.90
N GLU A 171 -5.34 -13.93 21.30
CA GLU A 171 -6.13 -14.51 20.21
C GLU A 171 -5.25 -14.87 19.01
N LYS A 172 -4.37 -13.96 18.56
CA LYS A 172 -3.42 -14.23 17.46
C LYS A 172 -2.42 -15.32 17.79
N THR A 173 -1.99 -15.41 19.04
CA THR A 173 -1.06 -16.46 19.49
C THR A 173 -1.75 -17.83 19.48
N SER A 174 -3.03 -17.89 19.83
CA SER A 174 -3.85 -19.09 19.73
C SER A 174 -4.06 -19.53 18.28
N GLU A 175 -4.42 -18.59 17.39
CA GLU A 175 -4.58 -18.84 15.94
C GLU A 175 -3.27 -19.36 15.31
N LEU A 176 -2.12 -18.80 15.69
CA LEU A 176 -0.81 -19.25 15.21
C LEU A 176 -0.49 -20.68 15.67
N LYS A 177 -0.80 -21.03 16.93
CA LYS A 177 -0.62 -22.41 17.42
C LYS A 177 -1.50 -23.40 16.66
N GLN A 178 -2.75 -23.02 16.38
CA GLN A 178 -3.65 -23.85 15.58
C GLN A 178 -3.14 -24.03 14.15
N SER A 179 -2.73 -22.94 13.50
CA SER A 179 -2.18 -23.00 12.14
C SER A 179 -0.89 -23.83 12.06
N ALA A 180 -0.03 -23.74 13.08
CA ALA A 180 1.18 -24.57 13.17
C ALA A 180 0.85 -26.07 13.31
N ALA A 181 -0.18 -26.42 14.09
CA ALA A 181 -0.66 -27.79 14.20
C ALA A 181 -1.23 -28.30 12.86
N GLU A 182 -2.06 -27.50 12.19
CA GLU A 182 -2.62 -27.84 10.87
C GLU A 182 -1.52 -28.04 9.80
N LEU A 183 -0.45 -27.22 9.83
CA LEU A 183 0.70 -27.40 8.94
C LEU A 183 1.48 -28.68 9.25
N SER A 184 1.65 -29.01 10.53
CA SER A 184 2.27 -30.27 10.95
C SER A 184 1.48 -31.47 10.43
N ASP A 185 0.16 -31.44 10.56
CA ASP A 185 -0.73 -32.52 10.09
C ASP A 185 -0.68 -32.66 8.56
N LYS A 186 -0.71 -31.53 7.83
CA LYS A 186 -0.57 -31.55 6.36
C LYS A 186 0.79 -32.07 5.90
N ASN A 187 1.87 -31.73 6.62
CA ASN A 187 3.19 -32.26 6.31
C ASN A 187 3.27 -33.77 6.56
N ALA A 188 2.66 -34.28 7.64
CA ALA A 188 2.56 -35.71 7.89
C ALA A 188 1.76 -36.44 6.81
N GLU A 189 0.67 -35.84 6.35
CA GLU A 189 -0.14 -36.41 5.26
C GLU A 189 0.60 -36.40 3.92
N LEU A 190 1.32 -35.32 3.59
CA LEU A 190 2.14 -35.24 2.39
C LEU A 190 3.23 -36.30 2.39
N ALA A 191 3.89 -36.55 3.54
CA ALA A 191 4.86 -37.62 3.69
C ALA A 191 4.25 -39.01 3.46
N ARG A 192 3.00 -39.25 3.89
CA ARG A 192 2.29 -40.50 3.59
C ARG A 192 1.99 -40.64 2.10
N VAL A 193 1.49 -39.59 1.46
CA VAL A 193 1.18 -39.59 0.02
C VAL A 193 2.43 -39.88 -0.81
N LEU A 194 3.57 -39.29 -0.44
CA LEU A 194 4.84 -39.57 -1.11
C LEU A 194 5.25 -41.05 -1.00
N ARG A 195 5.15 -41.66 0.19
CA ARG A 195 5.44 -43.10 0.34
C ARG A 195 4.50 -43.96 -0.51
N ILE A 196 3.21 -43.63 -0.54
CA ILE A 196 2.25 -44.36 -1.39
C ILE A 196 2.62 -44.22 -2.87
N ALA A 197 3.03 -43.03 -3.31
CA ALA A 197 3.45 -42.81 -4.69
C ALA A 197 4.70 -43.65 -5.04
N GLU A 198 5.72 -43.65 -4.18
CA GLU A 198 6.92 -44.48 -4.33
C GLU A 198 6.59 -45.98 -4.40
N GLU A 199 5.70 -46.46 -3.52
CA GLU A 199 5.23 -47.86 -3.55
C GLU A 199 4.49 -48.20 -4.86
N LYS A 200 3.68 -47.27 -5.38
CA LYS A 200 2.98 -47.46 -6.66
C LYS A 200 3.93 -47.44 -7.85
N GLU A 201 4.94 -46.58 -7.84
CA GLU A 201 5.98 -46.56 -8.88
C GLU A 201 6.80 -47.86 -8.88
N ALA A 202 7.19 -48.35 -7.70
CA ALA A 202 7.88 -49.63 -7.57
C ALA A 202 7.01 -50.80 -8.07
N ALA A 203 5.72 -50.83 -7.70
CA ALA A 203 4.79 -51.84 -8.19
C ALA A 203 4.63 -51.78 -9.72
N LEU A 204 4.55 -50.56 -10.30
CA LEU A 204 4.47 -50.36 -11.74
C LEU A 204 5.74 -50.82 -12.48
N ALA A 205 6.91 -50.61 -11.89
CA ALA A 205 8.16 -51.11 -12.46
C ALA A 205 8.17 -52.65 -12.52
N VAL A 206 7.69 -53.32 -11.47
CA VAL A 206 7.55 -54.78 -11.44
C VAL A 206 6.55 -55.28 -12.46
N THR A 207 5.39 -54.61 -12.63
CA THR A 207 4.40 -55.03 -13.64
C THR A 207 4.91 -54.82 -15.05
N LYS A 208 5.62 -53.73 -15.34
CA LYS A 208 6.28 -53.51 -16.64
C LYS A 208 7.30 -54.60 -16.95
N LYS A 209 8.13 -54.98 -15.97
CA LYS A 209 9.10 -56.07 -16.14
C LYS A 209 8.41 -57.40 -16.46
N ARG A 210 7.36 -57.76 -15.70
CA ARG A 210 6.58 -58.97 -15.96
C ARG A 210 5.87 -58.96 -17.32
N ALA A 211 5.40 -57.80 -17.77
CA ALA A 211 4.80 -57.67 -19.09
C ALA A 211 5.84 -57.92 -20.19
N ALA A 212 7.03 -57.31 -20.09
CA ALA A 212 8.13 -57.54 -21.03
C ALA A 212 8.58 -59.02 -21.05
N GLU A 213 8.68 -59.67 -19.88
CA GLU A 213 8.99 -61.11 -19.78
C GLU A 213 7.92 -61.97 -20.48
N LYS A 214 6.63 -61.63 -20.31
CA LYS A 214 5.53 -62.34 -20.99
C LYS A 214 5.54 -62.12 -22.50
N GLU A 215 5.79 -60.91 -22.97
CA GLU A 215 5.90 -60.61 -24.40
C GLU A 215 7.05 -61.40 -25.03
N ALA A 216 8.21 -61.45 -24.38
CA ALA A 216 9.35 -62.25 -24.85
C ALA A 216 9.02 -63.75 -24.89
N ALA A 217 8.35 -64.28 -23.86
CA ALA A 217 7.91 -65.68 -23.84
C ALA A 217 6.87 -65.99 -24.92
N LEU A 218 5.96 -65.07 -25.19
CA LEU A 218 4.93 -65.21 -26.22
C LEU A 218 5.57 -65.23 -27.61
N PHE A 219 6.53 -64.34 -27.87
CA PHE A 219 7.31 -64.34 -29.11
C PHE A 219 8.06 -65.65 -29.32
N GLN A 220 8.71 -66.20 -28.28
CA GLN A 220 9.36 -67.51 -28.37
C GLN A 220 8.37 -68.65 -28.65
N ALA A 221 7.19 -68.62 -28.01
CA ALA A 221 6.15 -69.62 -28.23
C ALA A 221 5.59 -69.56 -29.67
N GLU A 222 5.43 -68.37 -30.24
CA GLU A 222 5.02 -68.18 -31.64
C GLU A 222 6.06 -68.74 -32.61
N LEU A 223 7.35 -68.54 -32.33
CA LEU A 223 8.44 -69.06 -33.16
C LEU A 223 8.44 -70.61 -33.16
N LEU A 224 8.34 -71.22 -31.98
CA LEU A 224 8.24 -72.68 -31.82
C LEU A 224 6.97 -73.24 -32.49
N ALA A 225 5.84 -72.52 -32.41
CA ALA A 225 4.61 -72.92 -33.08
C ALA A 225 4.75 -72.89 -34.60
N MET A 226 5.45 -71.89 -35.15
CA MET A 226 5.80 -71.85 -36.58
C MET A 226 6.67 -73.04 -36.98
N GLU A 227 7.72 -73.35 -36.23
CA GLU A 227 8.60 -74.49 -36.48
C GLU A 227 7.80 -75.80 -36.49
N ARG A 228 6.99 -76.04 -35.46
CA ARG A 228 6.11 -77.22 -35.38
C ARG A 228 5.13 -77.32 -36.54
N LYS A 229 4.59 -76.20 -36.99
CA LYS A 229 3.71 -76.18 -38.18
C LYS A 229 4.46 -76.60 -39.43
N THR A 230 5.70 -76.13 -39.61
CA THR A 230 6.52 -76.56 -40.75
C THR A 230 6.91 -78.04 -40.69
N GLU A 231 7.22 -78.56 -39.51
CA GLU A 231 7.48 -80.00 -39.29
C GLU A 231 6.25 -80.84 -39.61
N LEU A 232 5.06 -80.40 -39.16
CA LEU A 232 3.81 -81.10 -39.42
C LEU A 232 3.49 -81.18 -40.92
N GLU A 233 3.68 -80.09 -41.67
CA GLU A 233 3.48 -80.12 -43.13
C GLU A 233 4.48 -81.04 -43.82
N ARG A 234 5.75 -81.08 -43.37
CA ARG A 234 6.73 -82.04 -43.88
C ARG A 234 6.31 -83.48 -43.60
N ALA A 235 5.95 -83.80 -42.36
CA ALA A 235 5.48 -85.14 -41.99
C ALA A 235 4.23 -85.55 -42.78
N LYS A 236 3.31 -84.61 -43.04
CA LYS A 236 2.14 -84.84 -43.88
C LYS A 236 2.52 -85.17 -45.33
N THR A 237 3.47 -84.45 -45.92
CA THR A 237 3.96 -84.78 -47.27
C THR A 237 4.67 -86.13 -47.31
N GLU A 238 5.47 -86.47 -46.31
CA GLU A 238 6.13 -87.78 -46.21
C GLU A 238 5.12 -88.92 -46.09
N SER A 239 4.08 -88.76 -45.27
CA SER A 239 3.00 -89.75 -45.12
C SER A 239 2.23 -89.96 -46.44
N LEU A 240 1.98 -88.90 -47.21
CA LEU A 240 1.39 -89.00 -48.55
C LEU A 240 2.29 -89.80 -49.52
N ILE A 241 3.59 -89.53 -49.51
CA ILE A 241 4.56 -90.28 -50.34
C ILE A 241 4.60 -91.76 -49.92
N LEU A 242 4.59 -92.05 -48.62
CA LEU A 242 4.61 -93.43 -48.11
C LEU A 242 3.32 -94.17 -48.46
N THR A 243 2.16 -93.53 -48.37
CA THR A 243 0.88 -94.14 -48.76
C THR A 243 0.80 -94.42 -50.26
N GLU A 244 1.33 -93.53 -51.11
CA GLU A 244 1.46 -93.77 -52.55
C GLU A 244 2.39 -94.96 -52.85
N LYS A 245 3.58 -95.00 -52.22
CA LYS A 245 4.50 -96.14 -52.33
C LYS A 245 3.88 -97.46 -51.89
N LEU A 246 3.08 -97.44 -50.81
CA LEU A 246 2.39 -98.63 -50.32
C LEU A 246 1.31 -99.09 -51.31
N ALA A 247 0.59 -98.16 -51.92
CA ALA A 247 -0.38 -98.46 -52.97
C ALA A 247 0.29 -99.10 -54.20
N ASP A 248 1.44 -98.59 -54.62
CA ASP A 248 2.22 -99.16 -55.71
C ASP A 248 2.75 -100.56 -55.36
N SER A 249 3.32 -100.73 -54.17
CA SER A 249 3.77 -102.05 -53.68
C SER A 249 2.61 -103.04 -53.59
N SER A 250 1.41 -102.61 -53.23
CA SER A 250 0.20 -103.45 -53.23
C SER A 250 -0.25 -103.84 -54.63
N ARG A 251 -0.14 -102.92 -55.61
CA ARG A 251 -0.40 -103.23 -57.03
C ARG A 251 0.60 -104.25 -57.57
N ASP A 252 1.87 -104.09 -57.23
CA ASP A 252 2.92 -105.02 -57.66
C ASP A 252 2.74 -106.39 -57.01
N LEU A 253 2.41 -106.45 -55.72
CA LEU A 253 2.02 -107.71 -55.05
C LEU A 253 0.83 -108.39 -55.72
N LYS A 254 -0.21 -107.64 -56.13
CA LYS A 254 -1.35 -108.21 -56.87
C LYS A 254 -0.93 -108.78 -58.23
N LYS A 255 -0.13 -108.04 -59.01
CA LYS A 255 0.40 -108.55 -60.28
C LYS A 255 1.23 -109.81 -60.07
N GLU A 256 2.03 -109.84 -59.01
CA GLU A 256 2.84 -111.01 -58.68
C GLU A 256 1.97 -112.20 -58.24
N GLN A 257 0.91 -111.95 -57.47
CA GLN A 257 -0.07 -112.97 -57.08
C GLN A 257 -0.84 -113.51 -58.30
N GLU A 258 -1.28 -112.66 -59.21
CA GLU A 258 -1.87 -113.05 -60.49
C GLU A 258 -0.89 -113.86 -61.35
N SER A 259 0.39 -113.45 -61.39
CA SER A 259 1.44 -114.20 -62.08
C SER A 259 1.69 -115.58 -61.45
N ARG A 260 1.63 -115.68 -60.11
CA ARG A 260 1.73 -116.96 -59.39
C ARG A 260 0.53 -117.84 -59.68
N SER A 261 -0.69 -117.33 -59.64
CA SER A 261 -1.89 -118.10 -60.03
C SER A 261 -1.85 -118.53 -61.49
N PHE A 262 -1.29 -117.70 -62.38
CA PHE A 262 -1.04 -118.07 -63.77
C PHE A 262 0.02 -119.18 -63.90
N MET A 263 1.13 -119.09 -63.15
CA MET A 263 2.15 -120.14 -63.08
C MET A 263 1.62 -121.43 -62.45
N GLU A 264 0.77 -121.36 -61.43
CA GLU A 264 0.06 -122.51 -60.85
C GLU A 264 -0.89 -123.14 -61.86
N GLY A 265 -1.60 -122.33 -62.67
CA GLY A 265 -2.41 -122.82 -63.78
C GLY A 265 -1.58 -123.49 -64.88
N GLN A 266 -0.40 -122.96 -65.20
CA GLN A 266 0.54 -123.60 -66.13
C GLN A 266 1.12 -124.89 -65.54
N LEU A 267 1.46 -124.92 -64.25
CA LEU A 267 1.92 -126.12 -63.55
C LEU A 267 0.84 -127.18 -63.47
N SER A 268 -0.43 -126.81 -63.28
CA SER A 268 -1.55 -127.75 -63.36
C SER A 268 -1.67 -128.36 -64.74
N ARG A 269 -1.55 -127.56 -65.82
CA ARG A 269 -1.55 -128.07 -67.19
C ARG A 269 -0.33 -128.95 -67.48
N ALA A 270 0.84 -128.57 -66.98
CA ALA A 270 2.05 -129.38 -67.09
C ALA A 270 1.93 -130.69 -66.29
N ASN A 271 1.23 -130.69 -65.14
CA ASN A 271 0.94 -131.91 -64.37
C ASN A 271 -0.08 -132.80 -65.09
N ASP A 272 -1.11 -132.22 -65.71
CA ASP A 272 -2.06 -132.97 -66.54
C ASP A 272 -1.35 -133.58 -67.76
N GLU A 273 -0.42 -132.85 -68.40
CA GLU A 273 0.45 -133.36 -69.45
C GLU A 273 1.41 -134.45 -68.93
N ILE A 274 1.96 -134.32 -67.73
CA ILE A 274 2.79 -135.35 -67.10
C ILE A 274 1.98 -136.62 -66.81
N ASP A 275 0.74 -136.52 -66.34
CA ASP A 275 -0.09 -137.68 -66.06
C ASP A 275 -0.60 -138.37 -67.34
N GLU A 276 -0.83 -137.62 -68.41
CA GLU A 276 -1.08 -138.16 -69.75
C GLU A 276 0.19 -138.85 -70.32
N LEU A 277 1.36 -138.26 -70.11
CA LEU A 277 2.65 -138.85 -70.47
C LEU A 277 2.98 -140.10 -69.63
N LYS A 278 2.57 -140.19 -68.36
CA LYS A 278 2.69 -141.41 -67.54
C LYS A 278 1.83 -142.55 -68.06
N ARG A 279 0.61 -142.27 -68.56
CA ARG A 279 -0.22 -143.28 -69.23
C ARG A 279 0.40 -143.79 -70.53
N GLN A 280 1.14 -142.94 -71.24
CA GLN A 280 1.86 -143.30 -72.46
C GLN A 280 3.25 -143.93 -72.19
N ALA A 281 3.84 -143.72 -71.01
CA ALA A 281 5.11 -144.29 -70.57
C ALA A 281 5.01 -145.80 -70.23
N GLY A 282 3.87 -146.26 -69.69
CA GLY A 282 3.63 -147.68 -69.40
C GLY A 282 3.58 -148.60 -70.64
N THR A 283 3.54 -148.05 -71.85
CA THR A 283 3.55 -148.81 -73.11
C THR A 283 4.86 -148.69 -73.90
N ARG A 284 5.85 -147.92 -73.43
CA ARG A 284 7.14 -147.69 -74.13
C ARG A 284 8.38 -148.12 -73.34
N GLU A 285 8.20 -148.68 -72.15
CA GLU A 285 9.27 -149.21 -71.29
C GLU A 285 9.92 -150.52 -71.80
N LEU A 286 9.43 -151.07 -72.91
CA LEU A 286 10.01 -152.28 -73.52
C LEU A 286 10.98 -152.01 -74.68
N ARG A 287 11.40 -150.76 -74.98
CA ARG A 287 12.20 -150.54 -76.19
C ARG A 287 13.43 -149.64 -76.20
N LEU A 288 13.76 -148.78 -75.23
CA LEU A 288 15.02 -148.02 -75.31
C LEU A 288 15.26 -147.34 -73.94
N GLN A 289 16.17 -147.70 -73.04
CA GLN A 289 17.48 -148.35 -73.15
C GLN A 289 18.24 -147.96 -74.43
N GLU A 290 18.61 -146.67 -74.50
CA GLU A 290 19.71 -146.08 -75.29
C GLU A 290 19.34 -144.64 -75.68
N ALA A 291 19.69 -143.66 -74.83
CA ALA A 291 20.06 -142.29 -75.24
C ALA A 291 20.19 -141.43 -73.99
N GLU A 292 21.23 -141.75 -73.22
CA GLU A 292 21.79 -140.87 -72.21
C GLU A 292 22.32 -139.58 -72.86
N THR A 293 21.98 -138.46 -72.24
CA THR A 293 22.88 -137.33 -71.92
C THR A 293 23.54 -136.51 -73.06
N ALA A 294 23.04 -135.29 -73.25
CA ALA A 294 23.81 -134.06 -73.60
C ALA A 294 22.86 -132.85 -73.42
N LEU A 295 22.75 -132.17 -72.28
CA LEU A 295 23.66 -131.20 -71.65
C LEU A 295 23.89 -129.90 -72.45
N HIS A 296 23.69 -128.78 -71.72
CA HIS A 296 24.13 -127.38 -71.91
C HIS A 296 23.21 -126.39 -72.63
N ALA A 297 23.16 -125.08 -72.32
CA ALA A 297 23.60 -124.25 -71.19
C ALA A 297 23.13 -122.80 -71.46
N ASN A 298 23.05 -122.00 -70.40
CA ASN A 298 22.72 -120.57 -70.33
C ASN A 298 23.29 -119.66 -71.43
N ARG A 299 22.43 -118.79 -71.98
CA ARG A 299 22.83 -117.50 -72.57
C ARG A 299 21.63 -116.54 -72.60
N ARG A 300 21.66 -115.50 -71.75
CA ARG A 300 21.13 -114.12 -72.00
C ARG A 300 21.17 -113.28 -70.70
N LEU A 301 22.36 -112.79 -70.37
CA LEU A 301 22.62 -111.85 -69.26
C LEU A 301 23.45 -110.64 -69.73
N VAL A 302 23.31 -110.28 -71.01
CA VAL A 302 24.16 -109.23 -71.64
C VAL A 302 23.37 -108.07 -72.23
N ASP A 303 22.04 -108.16 -72.37
CA ASP A 303 21.27 -107.09 -73.05
C ASP A 303 20.67 -106.01 -72.13
N ASP A 304 20.57 -106.24 -70.82
CA ASP A 304 19.78 -105.35 -69.93
C ASP A 304 20.60 -104.24 -69.21
N LEU A 305 21.91 -104.17 -69.47
CA LEU A 305 22.80 -103.17 -68.87
C LEU A 305 22.94 -101.88 -69.69
N LYS A 306 22.38 -101.81 -70.90
CA LYS A 306 22.44 -100.59 -71.75
C LYS A 306 21.33 -99.57 -71.50
N THR A 307 20.25 -99.94 -70.81
CA THR A 307 19.06 -99.09 -70.61
C THR A 307 19.11 -98.25 -69.33
N LYS A 308 19.88 -98.65 -68.32
CA LYS A 308 19.91 -97.96 -67.01
C LYS A 308 20.77 -96.69 -66.96
N MET A 309 21.67 -96.47 -67.91
CA MET A 309 22.56 -95.29 -67.89
C MET A 309 21.91 -94.01 -68.47
N ALA A 310 20.75 -94.12 -69.12
CA ALA A 310 20.06 -92.98 -69.75
C ALA A 310 19.09 -92.24 -68.81
N GLU A 311 18.62 -92.87 -67.73
CA GLU A 311 17.66 -92.27 -66.79
C GLU A 311 18.32 -91.43 -65.67
N GLU A 312 19.60 -91.67 -65.37
CA GLU A 312 20.34 -90.92 -64.34
C GLU A 312 20.64 -89.46 -64.73
N LEU A 313 20.80 -89.15 -66.03
CA LEU A 313 21.16 -87.82 -66.52
C LEU A 313 19.98 -86.81 -66.50
N LEU A 314 18.74 -87.29 -66.42
CA LEU A 314 17.53 -86.44 -66.46
C LEU A 314 17.08 -85.96 -65.06
N LYS A 315 17.50 -86.64 -63.98
CA LYS A 315 17.21 -86.25 -62.59
C LYS A 315 18.09 -85.10 -62.06
N GLN A 316 19.29 -84.91 -62.62
CA GLN A 316 20.17 -83.81 -62.19
C GLN A 316 19.77 -82.41 -62.72
N ALA A 317 18.94 -82.32 -63.76
CA ALA A 317 18.52 -81.04 -64.35
C ALA A 317 17.36 -80.35 -63.58
N LYS A 318 16.43 -81.12 -62.99
CA LYS A 318 15.28 -80.57 -62.25
C LYS A 318 15.67 -79.95 -60.90
N LEU A 319 16.63 -80.54 -60.19
CA LEU A 319 17.10 -80.04 -58.89
C LEU A 319 17.87 -78.71 -58.97
N ARG A 320 18.41 -78.34 -60.13
CA ARG A 320 19.07 -77.04 -60.34
C ARG A 320 18.08 -75.88 -60.57
N GLY A 321 16.87 -76.15 -61.09
CA GLY A 321 15.86 -75.12 -61.35
C GLY A 321 15.19 -74.61 -60.07
N GLU A 322 14.80 -75.52 -59.18
CA GLU A 322 14.13 -75.19 -57.91
C GLU A 322 15.05 -74.48 -56.91
N LEU A 323 16.35 -74.80 -56.95
CA LEU A 323 17.38 -74.12 -56.15
C LEU A 323 17.68 -72.69 -56.63
N SER A 324 17.51 -72.42 -57.93
CA SER A 324 17.66 -71.07 -58.51
C SER A 324 16.49 -70.15 -58.17
N GLU A 325 15.25 -70.65 -58.22
CA GLU A 325 14.07 -69.86 -57.87
C GLU A 325 14.02 -69.48 -56.39
N THR A 326 14.39 -70.40 -55.50
CA THR A 326 14.44 -70.14 -54.05
C THR A 326 15.53 -69.14 -53.69
N SER A 327 16.72 -69.21 -54.32
CA SER A 327 17.80 -68.24 -54.14
C SER A 327 17.44 -66.84 -54.67
N SER A 328 16.66 -66.76 -55.76
CA SER A 328 16.18 -65.48 -56.30
C SER A 328 15.15 -64.79 -55.39
N LYS A 329 14.23 -65.55 -54.79
CA LYS A 329 13.22 -65.04 -53.85
C LYS A 329 13.85 -64.56 -52.54
N LEU A 330 14.85 -65.28 -52.03
CA LEU A 330 15.58 -64.91 -50.81
C LEU A 330 16.33 -63.57 -50.98
N ARG A 331 17.00 -63.37 -52.13
CA ARG A 331 17.70 -62.11 -52.45
C ARG A 331 16.77 -60.91 -52.55
N VAL A 332 15.58 -61.08 -53.12
CA VAL A 332 14.58 -60.00 -53.19
C VAL A 332 14.08 -59.64 -51.78
N GLN A 333 13.89 -60.63 -50.90
CA GLN A 333 13.46 -60.39 -49.54
C GLN A 333 14.55 -59.71 -48.69
N GLU A 334 15.82 -60.13 -48.80
CA GLU A 334 16.97 -59.46 -48.17
C GLU A 334 17.14 -58.02 -48.64
N SER A 335 16.94 -57.74 -49.93
CA SER A 335 17.03 -56.37 -50.44
C SER A 335 15.92 -55.46 -49.90
N ARG A 336 14.72 -56.00 -49.64
CA ARG A 336 13.58 -55.27 -49.07
C ARG A 336 13.74 -55.00 -47.57
N THR A 337 14.28 -55.94 -46.81
CA THR A 337 14.57 -55.73 -45.38
C THR A 337 15.71 -54.72 -45.18
N GLN A 338 16.76 -54.78 -46.01
CA GLN A 338 17.84 -53.79 -45.98
C GLN A 338 17.34 -52.38 -46.34
N GLN A 339 16.44 -52.24 -47.33
CA GLN A 339 15.81 -50.96 -47.64
C GLN A 339 14.93 -50.44 -46.49
N ALA A 340 14.15 -51.30 -45.85
CA ALA A 340 13.30 -50.91 -44.70
C ALA A 340 14.15 -50.43 -43.51
N GLU A 341 15.21 -51.16 -43.15
CA GLU A 341 16.14 -50.77 -42.07
C GLU A 341 16.84 -49.43 -42.36
N GLN A 342 17.17 -49.17 -43.63
CA GLN A 342 17.80 -47.92 -44.03
C GLN A 342 16.82 -46.74 -43.92
N THR A 343 15.55 -46.92 -44.28
CA THR A 343 14.51 -45.90 -44.08
C THR A 343 14.18 -45.64 -42.60
N GLU A 344 14.23 -46.66 -41.73
CA GLU A 344 14.04 -46.47 -40.29
C GLU A 344 15.20 -45.68 -39.67
N LYS A 345 16.45 -45.97 -40.09
CA LYS A 345 17.62 -45.20 -39.65
C LYS A 345 17.55 -43.75 -40.10
N GLU A 346 17.16 -43.47 -41.34
CA GLU A 346 17.00 -42.10 -41.85
C GLU A 346 15.89 -41.33 -41.15
N THR A 347 14.77 -41.97 -40.84
CA THR A 347 13.65 -41.34 -40.12
C THR A 347 14.00 -41.08 -38.65
N ARG A 348 14.66 -42.00 -37.95
CA ARG A 348 15.20 -41.76 -36.60
C ARG A 348 16.22 -40.62 -36.59
N ALA A 349 17.14 -40.57 -37.55
CA ALA A 349 18.11 -39.49 -37.65
C ALA A 349 17.43 -38.12 -37.86
N ARG A 350 16.37 -38.07 -38.69
CA ARG A 350 15.57 -36.85 -38.88
C ARG A 350 14.80 -36.44 -37.62
N LEU A 351 14.30 -37.38 -36.82
CA LEU A 351 13.62 -37.08 -35.55
C LEU A 351 14.59 -36.48 -34.53
N VAL A 352 15.76 -37.10 -34.34
CA VAL A 352 16.80 -36.58 -33.44
C VAL A 352 17.25 -35.18 -33.88
N ALA A 353 17.46 -34.96 -35.19
CA ALA A 353 17.81 -33.65 -35.71
C ALA A 353 16.70 -32.59 -35.48
N LYS A 354 15.42 -32.97 -35.59
CA LYS A 354 14.29 -32.08 -35.30
C LYS A 354 14.16 -31.76 -33.81
N GLU A 355 14.36 -32.73 -32.94
CA GLU A 355 14.36 -32.53 -31.47
C GLU A 355 15.48 -31.58 -31.06
N GLU A 356 16.66 -31.71 -31.65
CA GLU A 356 17.79 -30.83 -31.35
C GLU A 356 17.57 -29.40 -31.86
N VAL A 357 16.97 -29.23 -33.04
CA VAL A 357 16.52 -27.93 -33.54
C VAL A 357 15.46 -27.32 -32.63
N LEU A 358 14.47 -28.11 -32.19
CA LEU A 358 13.41 -27.65 -31.29
C LEU A 358 14.01 -27.15 -29.97
N ARG A 359 14.88 -27.95 -29.34
CA ARG A 359 15.57 -27.59 -28.09
C ARG A 359 16.41 -26.32 -28.26
N LYS A 360 17.08 -26.16 -29.41
CA LYS A 360 17.85 -24.94 -29.72
C LYS A 360 16.92 -23.73 -29.88
N THR A 361 15.81 -23.88 -30.59
CA THR A 361 14.81 -22.80 -30.72
C THR A 361 14.15 -22.43 -29.40
N GLU A 362 13.87 -23.38 -28.52
CA GLU A 362 13.33 -23.12 -27.18
C GLU A 362 14.35 -22.38 -26.30
N SER A 363 15.63 -22.78 -26.35
CA SER A 363 16.72 -22.08 -25.65
C SER A 363 16.92 -20.66 -26.20
N ASP A 364 16.85 -20.47 -27.51
CA ASP A 364 16.99 -19.17 -28.15
C ASP A 364 15.77 -18.28 -27.81
N LEU A 365 14.56 -18.85 -27.76
CA LEU A 365 13.36 -18.17 -27.30
C LEU A 365 13.49 -17.73 -25.83
N ALA A 366 13.94 -18.63 -24.95
CA ALA A 366 14.16 -18.33 -23.53
C ALA A 366 15.22 -17.23 -23.33
N ARG A 367 16.32 -17.27 -24.09
CA ARG A 367 17.39 -16.25 -24.07
C ARG A 367 16.88 -14.91 -24.57
N THR A 368 16.13 -14.91 -25.67
CA THR A 368 15.52 -13.69 -26.22
C THR A 368 14.52 -13.12 -25.23
N ASN A 369 13.69 -13.95 -24.59
CA ASN A 369 12.74 -13.54 -23.55
C ASN A 369 13.42 -12.94 -22.32
N ALA A 370 14.57 -13.48 -21.90
CA ALA A 370 15.35 -12.91 -20.81
C ALA A 370 15.91 -11.51 -21.17
N MET A 371 16.39 -11.34 -22.40
CA MET A 371 16.85 -10.03 -22.90
C MET A 371 15.69 -9.03 -23.02
N LEU A 372 14.55 -9.47 -23.56
CA LEU A 372 13.33 -8.66 -23.70
C LEU A 372 12.83 -8.13 -22.36
N ARG A 373 12.81 -8.98 -21.34
CA ARG A 373 12.47 -8.60 -19.97
C ARG A 373 13.47 -7.59 -19.41
N SER A 374 14.76 -7.70 -19.75
CA SER A 374 15.81 -6.78 -19.30
C SER A 374 15.64 -5.37 -19.88
N ASP A 375 15.25 -5.24 -21.15
CA ASP A 375 15.09 -3.94 -21.81
C ASP A 375 13.94 -3.13 -21.19
N ALA A 376 12.78 -3.79 -21.02
CA ALA A 376 11.61 -3.19 -20.38
C ALA A 376 11.88 -2.88 -18.89
N LEU A 377 12.56 -3.77 -18.17
CA LEU A 377 12.93 -3.57 -16.77
C LEU A 377 13.93 -2.42 -16.60
N SER A 378 14.88 -2.27 -17.52
CA SER A 378 15.84 -1.16 -17.52
C SER A 378 15.13 0.18 -17.69
N SER A 379 14.25 0.29 -18.70
CA SER A 379 13.44 1.49 -18.92
C SER A 379 12.57 1.80 -17.71
N TYR A 380 11.87 0.80 -17.17
CA TYR A 380 11.09 0.93 -15.94
C TYR A 380 11.92 1.42 -14.76
N ALA A 381 13.11 0.83 -14.52
CA ALA A 381 13.97 1.17 -13.40
C ALA A 381 14.41 2.65 -13.40
N THR A 382 14.53 3.27 -14.59
CA THR A 382 14.85 4.70 -14.71
C THR A 382 13.64 5.62 -14.52
N ALA A 383 12.43 5.14 -14.83
CA ALA A 383 11.21 5.94 -14.77
C ALA A 383 10.45 5.81 -13.44
N VAL A 384 10.70 4.76 -12.68
CA VAL A 384 9.90 4.43 -11.50
C VAL A 384 10.19 5.33 -10.29
N ARG A 385 9.11 5.65 -9.58
CA ARG A 385 9.12 6.32 -8.30
C ARG A 385 8.37 5.53 -7.25
N THR A 386 8.80 5.74 -6.02
CA THR A 386 8.06 5.28 -4.85
C THR A 386 7.02 6.32 -4.49
N LEU A 387 5.74 5.96 -4.51
CA LEU A 387 4.67 6.70 -3.88
C LEU A 387 4.35 6.05 -2.54
N HIS A 388 4.50 6.81 -1.45
CA HIS A 388 4.09 6.38 -0.12
C HIS A 388 2.86 7.17 0.30
N MET A 389 1.77 6.45 0.56
CA MET A 389 0.49 7.00 0.98
C MET A 389 0.22 6.57 2.42
N LYS A 390 0.01 7.55 3.28
CA LYS A 390 -0.48 7.33 4.64
C LYS A 390 -1.80 8.07 4.84
N LEU A 391 -2.83 7.32 5.23
CA LEU A 391 -4.18 7.83 5.45
C LEU A 391 -4.71 7.26 6.77
N LYS A 392 -5.20 8.12 7.66
CA LYS A 392 -5.92 7.72 8.88
C LYS A 392 -7.36 8.20 8.78
N ASN A 393 -8.31 7.26 8.79
CA ASN A 393 -9.74 7.54 8.78
C ASN A 393 -10.36 7.10 10.11
N ASP A 394 -10.83 8.09 10.86
CA ASP A 394 -11.48 7.91 12.15
C ASP A 394 -12.93 7.44 11.90
N ARG A 395 -13.34 6.37 12.58
CA ARG A 395 -14.71 5.83 12.48
C ARG A 395 -15.29 5.63 13.86
N LEU A 396 -16.63 5.68 13.95
CA LEU A 396 -17.36 5.53 15.21
C LEU A 396 -16.99 4.26 16.00
N PHE A 397 -16.66 3.16 15.30
CA PHE A 397 -16.42 1.85 15.93
C PHE A 397 -14.97 1.35 15.81
N ARG A 398 -14.23 1.73 14.76
CA ARG A 398 -12.85 1.28 14.54
C ARG A 398 -12.12 2.18 13.55
N ASP A 399 -11.13 2.91 14.06
CA ASP A 399 -10.23 3.68 13.22
C ASP A 399 -9.50 2.78 12.22
N PHE A 400 -9.24 3.33 11.06
CA PHE A 400 -8.61 2.63 9.95
C PHE A 400 -7.43 3.43 9.44
N THR A 401 -6.27 2.79 9.39
CA THR A 401 -5.05 3.39 8.84
C THR A 401 -4.64 2.61 7.60
N VAL A 402 -4.42 3.32 6.50
CA VAL A 402 -3.72 2.84 5.30
C VAL A 402 -2.31 3.39 5.35
N ASP A 403 -1.33 2.52 5.21
CA ASP A 403 0.08 2.87 5.12
C ASP A 403 0.69 1.99 4.03
N GLU A 404 0.61 2.46 2.78
CA GLU A 404 0.92 1.68 1.60
C GLU A 404 1.97 2.35 0.71
N LYS A 405 2.79 1.51 0.09
CA LYS A 405 3.91 1.90 -0.75
C LYS A 405 3.72 1.30 -2.14
N TYR A 406 3.76 2.16 -3.16
CA TYR A 406 3.62 1.77 -4.56
C TYR A 406 4.83 2.20 -5.38
N PHE A 407 5.13 1.43 -6.42
CA PHE A 407 6.21 1.65 -7.37
C PHE A 407 5.61 1.97 -8.74
N LEU A 408 5.36 3.25 -8.96
CA LEU A 408 4.63 3.76 -10.12
C LEU A 408 5.61 4.37 -11.14
N PRO A 409 5.36 4.25 -12.45
CA PRO A 409 6.21 4.83 -13.46
C PRO A 409 5.88 6.30 -13.70
N GLU A 410 6.90 7.12 -13.91
CA GLU A 410 6.74 8.44 -14.50
C GLU A 410 6.50 8.31 -16.01
N ILE A 411 5.49 9.02 -16.50
CA ILE A 411 5.13 9.05 -17.91
C ILE A 411 5.14 10.48 -18.44
N ARG A 412 5.54 10.64 -19.69
CA ARG A 412 5.37 11.88 -20.45
C ARG A 412 4.12 11.78 -21.30
N TRP A 413 3.14 12.63 -21.03
CA TRP A 413 1.86 12.64 -21.73
C TRP A 413 1.39 14.08 -21.98
N ASN A 414 1.09 14.41 -23.25
CA ASN A 414 0.74 15.75 -23.72
C ASN A 414 1.73 16.84 -23.25
N GLY A 415 3.03 16.51 -23.29
CA GLY A 415 4.12 17.43 -22.90
C GLY A 415 4.32 17.62 -21.39
N LYS A 416 3.48 17.01 -20.54
CA LYS A 416 3.61 17.05 -19.07
C LYS A 416 4.08 15.71 -18.53
N VAL A 417 4.71 15.73 -17.35
CA VAL A 417 5.17 14.52 -16.67
C VAL A 417 4.24 14.20 -15.52
N PHE A 418 3.80 12.95 -15.45
CA PHE A 418 2.91 12.47 -14.42
C PHE A 418 3.41 11.16 -13.81
N LEU A 419 3.16 10.98 -12.53
CA LEU A 419 3.16 9.65 -11.91
C LEU A 419 1.76 9.05 -12.09
N ILE A 420 1.66 7.90 -12.75
CA ILE A 420 0.38 7.28 -13.11
C ILE A 420 0.07 6.06 -12.23
N GLY A 421 -1.18 5.89 -11.84
CA GLY A 421 -1.67 4.71 -11.13
C GLY A 421 -3.18 4.55 -11.21
N ALA A 422 -3.71 3.48 -10.60
CA ALA A 422 -5.15 3.33 -10.42
C ALA A 422 -5.64 4.13 -9.21
N VAL A 423 -6.87 4.63 -9.27
CA VAL A 423 -7.54 5.32 -8.14
C VAL A 423 -7.49 4.47 -6.88
N GLU A 424 -7.79 3.18 -6.97
CA GLU A 424 -7.87 2.30 -5.80
C GLU A 424 -6.55 2.30 -5.01
N ASN A 425 -5.41 2.23 -5.71
CA ASN A 425 -4.09 2.24 -5.10
C ASN A 425 -3.73 3.64 -4.59
N VAL A 426 -3.93 4.67 -5.40
CA VAL A 426 -3.47 6.03 -5.08
C VAL A 426 -4.35 6.71 -4.02
N THR A 427 -5.57 6.26 -3.81
CA THR A 427 -6.51 6.90 -2.86
C THR A 427 -6.88 5.99 -1.68
N GLY A 428 -6.42 4.73 -1.69
CA GLY A 428 -6.80 3.71 -0.72
C GLY A 428 -8.25 3.23 -0.82
N LEU A 429 -8.97 3.68 -1.85
CA LEU A 429 -10.37 3.34 -2.10
C LEU A 429 -10.48 1.87 -2.52
N LEU A 430 -10.41 0.97 -1.54
CA LEU A 430 -10.51 -0.47 -1.75
C LEU A 430 -11.98 -0.85 -2.00
N SER A 431 -12.19 -1.76 -2.96
CA SER A 431 -13.50 -2.35 -3.28
C SER A 431 -14.23 -3.02 -2.10
N ARG A 432 -13.55 -3.21 -0.96
CA ARG A 432 -14.07 -3.88 0.25
C ARG A 432 -14.53 -2.94 1.37
N GLN A 433 -14.38 -1.62 1.25
CA GLN A 433 -14.69 -0.69 2.33
C GLN A 433 -15.78 0.32 1.97
N THR A 434 -16.68 0.58 2.93
CA THR A 434 -17.74 1.60 2.82
C THR A 434 -17.13 3.00 2.99
N GLY A 435 -16.42 3.48 1.98
CA GLY A 435 -15.94 4.85 1.86
C GLY A 435 -15.12 5.40 3.04
N TYR A 436 -14.79 6.68 2.91
CA TYR A 436 -14.18 7.49 3.97
C TYR A 436 -15.20 8.47 4.52
N THR A 437 -15.09 8.78 5.82
CA THR A 437 -16.04 9.69 6.49
C THR A 437 -15.31 10.80 7.23
N ARG A 438 -14.25 10.47 7.97
CA ARG A 438 -13.44 11.44 8.73
C ARG A 438 -11.97 11.10 8.56
N VAL A 439 -11.35 11.64 7.52
CA VAL A 439 -9.90 11.48 7.30
C VAL A 439 -9.18 12.50 8.18
N ALA A 440 -8.46 12.00 9.19
CA ALA A 440 -7.71 12.76 10.20
C ALA A 440 -6.31 13.12 9.73
N GLU A 441 -5.64 12.15 9.11
CA GLU A 441 -4.30 12.28 8.55
C GLU A 441 -4.34 11.82 7.09
N LEU A 442 -3.69 12.59 6.22
CA LEU A 442 -3.45 12.23 4.83
C LEU A 442 -2.09 12.79 4.43
N SER A 443 -1.22 11.94 3.93
CA SER A 443 0.08 12.36 3.44
C SER A 443 0.49 11.48 2.26
N TYR A 444 1.08 12.14 1.28
CA TYR A 444 1.64 11.54 0.09
C TYR A 444 3.07 12.00 -0.03
N THR A 445 4.01 11.06 -0.11
CA THR A 445 5.41 11.36 -0.35
C THR A 445 5.92 10.59 -1.56
N VAL A 446 6.68 11.28 -2.40
CA VAL A 446 7.31 10.69 -3.59
C VAL A 446 8.80 10.67 -3.37
N ALA A 447 9.42 9.52 -3.64
CA ALA A 447 10.87 9.34 -3.53
C ALA A 447 11.42 8.55 -4.72
N PRO A 448 12.72 8.70 -5.04
CA PRO A 448 13.41 7.80 -5.95
C PRO A 448 13.24 6.34 -5.54
N ALA A 449 13.04 5.44 -6.49
CA ALA A 449 12.95 4.01 -6.21
C ALA A 449 14.35 3.36 -6.17
N GLY A 450 14.54 2.34 -5.31
CA GLY A 450 15.80 1.60 -5.18
C GLY A 450 16.53 1.78 -3.84
N LYS A 451 17.71 1.15 -3.70
CA LYS A 451 18.45 1.05 -2.42
C LYS A 451 19.26 2.27 -2.00
N LYS A 452 19.31 3.34 -2.81
CA LYS A 452 20.02 4.59 -2.48
C LYS A 452 19.05 5.76 -2.59
N LEU A 453 18.43 6.13 -1.47
CA LEU A 453 17.76 7.42 -1.30
C LEU A 453 18.82 8.52 -1.42
N THR A 454 19.08 8.95 -2.64
CA THR A 454 20.01 10.05 -2.93
C THR A 454 19.36 11.40 -2.66
N PHE A 455 18.02 11.43 -2.56
CA PHE A 455 17.22 12.63 -2.32
C PHE A 455 16.17 12.37 -1.24
N PRO A 456 15.86 13.36 -0.38
CA PRO A 456 14.79 13.25 0.60
C PRO A 456 13.43 13.08 -0.11
N PRO A 457 12.49 12.33 0.48
CA PRO A 457 11.12 12.25 -0.03
C PRO A 457 10.48 13.62 -0.13
N VAL A 458 9.79 13.90 -1.24
CA VAL A 458 9.08 15.15 -1.48
C VAL A 458 7.60 14.95 -1.16
N SER A 459 7.04 15.83 -0.32
CA SER A 459 5.61 15.82 -0.02
C SER A 459 4.81 16.36 -1.21
N VAL A 460 3.71 15.68 -1.52
CA VAL A 460 2.81 16.07 -2.59
C VAL A 460 1.77 17.04 -2.06
N THR A 461 1.69 18.21 -2.67
CA THR A 461 0.71 19.25 -2.31
C THR A 461 -0.34 19.48 -3.40
N GLU A 462 0.00 19.15 -4.65
CA GLU A 462 -0.92 19.28 -5.78
C GLU A 462 -2.03 18.21 -5.74
N PRO A 463 -3.25 18.53 -6.22
CA PRO A 463 -4.35 17.58 -6.24
C PRO A 463 -4.05 16.41 -7.18
N ILE A 464 -4.48 15.21 -6.79
CA ILE A 464 -4.48 14.05 -7.68
C ILE A 464 -5.56 14.25 -8.73
N LEU A 465 -5.26 13.98 -10.00
CA LEU A 465 -6.19 14.13 -11.11
C LEU A 465 -6.72 12.76 -11.51
N SER A 466 -8.03 12.55 -11.41
CA SER A 466 -8.70 11.37 -11.97
C SER A 466 -9.25 11.71 -13.36
N LEU A 467 -8.93 10.88 -14.35
CA LEU A 467 -9.26 11.17 -15.76
C LEU A 467 -10.78 11.22 -16.00
N ALA A 468 -11.22 12.09 -16.90
CA ALA A 468 -12.63 12.19 -17.25
C ALA A 468 -13.10 11.00 -18.10
N GLU A 469 -12.22 10.52 -18.98
CA GLU A 469 -12.46 9.43 -19.92
C GLU A 469 -12.52 8.06 -19.22
N ASP A 470 -11.64 7.83 -18.24
CA ASP A 470 -11.70 6.67 -17.36
C ASP A 470 -11.36 7.09 -15.92
N PRO A 471 -12.38 7.31 -15.06
CA PRO A 471 -12.17 7.78 -13.70
C PRO A 471 -11.36 6.82 -12.84
N ARG A 472 -11.10 5.58 -13.27
CA ARG A 472 -10.28 4.61 -12.52
C ARG A 472 -8.78 4.89 -12.62
N ILE A 473 -8.35 5.76 -13.53
CA ILE A 473 -6.96 6.18 -13.66
C ILE A 473 -6.74 7.49 -12.90
N CYS A 474 -5.63 7.53 -12.15
CA CYS A 474 -5.13 8.72 -11.46
C CYS A 474 -3.78 9.16 -12.04
N LEU A 475 -3.59 10.47 -12.07
CA LEU A 475 -2.35 11.14 -12.41
C LEU A 475 -1.94 12.06 -11.26
N LEU A 476 -0.67 12.01 -10.91
CA LEU A 476 -0.05 13.00 -10.05
C LEU A 476 0.92 13.83 -10.88
N ALA A 477 0.72 15.15 -10.93
CA ALA A 477 1.61 16.04 -11.64
C ALA A 477 2.98 16.05 -10.96
N MET A 478 4.03 15.82 -11.76
CA MET A 478 5.41 15.82 -11.28
C MET A 478 6.03 17.18 -11.58
N ASP A 479 6.69 17.76 -10.59
CA ASP A 479 7.46 19.01 -10.75
C ASP A 479 8.96 18.72 -10.98
N ASP A 480 9.72 19.76 -11.29
CA ASP A 480 11.15 19.66 -11.54
C ASP A 480 11.93 19.17 -10.30
N ARG A 481 11.38 19.32 -9.09
CA ARG A 481 12.01 18.86 -7.84
C ARG A 481 11.86 17.36 -7.65
N MET A 482 10.78 16.78 -8.16
CA MET A 482 10.49 15.35 -8.08
C MET A 482 11.10 14.53 -9.23
N THR A 483 11.53 15.17 -10.32
CA THR A 483 11.99 14.50 -11.57
C THR A 483 13.51 14.48 -11.78
N VAL A 484 14.31 15.02 -10.85
CA VAL A 484 15.76 15.30 -10.97
C VAL A 484 16.64 14.10 -11.39
N SER A 485 16.13 12.86 -11.38
CA SER A 485 16.89 11.65 -11.74
C SER A 485 16.00 10.59 -12.41
N SER A 486 15.06 10.98 -13.27
CA SER A 486 14.21 10.04 -14.02
C SER A 486 14.22 10.31 -15.51
N VAL A 487 14.01 9.24 -16.28
CA VAL A 487 13.66 9.32 -17.69
C VAL A 487 12.20 8.88 -17.81
N PRO A 488 11.23 9.81 -17.94
CA PRO A 488 9.82 9.46 -18.06
C PRO A 488 9.56 8.62 -19.31
N LEU A 489 8.68 7.62 -19.20
CA LEU A 489 8.28 6.77 -20.30
C LEU A 489 7.32 7.52 -21.23
N ASN A 490 7.47 7.35 -22.54
CA ASN A 490 6.51 7.91 -23.48
C ASN A 490 5.26 7.02 -23.55
N VAL A 491 4.09 7.64 -23.63
CA VAL A 491 2.80 6.94 -23.75
C VAL A 491 2.63 6.33 -25.15
N MET A 492 2.17 5.08 -25.20
CA MET A 492 1.77 4.38 -26.42
C MET A 492 0.25 4.38 -26.55
N THR A 493 -0.24 4.86 -27.70
CA THR A 493 -1.68 4.87 -27.99
C THR A 493 -2.19 3.51 -28.46
N ALA A 494 -3.50 3.30 -28.42
CA ALA A 494 -4.13 2.09 -28.94
C ALA A 494 -3.80 1.85 -30.42
N ASP A 495 -3.81 2.89 -31.26
CA ASP A 495 -3.46 2.77 -32.69
C ASP A 495 -2.00 2.38 -32.90
N ALA A 496 -1.09 2.97 -32.12
CA ALA A 496 0.33 2.63 -32.18
C ALA A 496 0.56 1.18 -31.74
N LEU A 497 -0.13 0.74 -30.69
CA LEU A 497 -0.06 -0.64 -30.20
C LEU A 497 -0.61 -1.65 -31.20
N ARG A 498 -1.74 -1.34 -31.86
CA ARG A 498 -2.32 -2.20 -32.93
C ARG A 498 -1.37 -2.36 -34.11
N LYS A 499 -0.71 -1.28 -34.55
CA LYS A 499 0.29 -1.32 -35.63
C LYS A 499 1.55 -2.08 -35.24
N ARG A 500 2.00 -1.96 -33.98
CA ARG A 500 3.18 -2.68 -33.46
C ARG A 500 2.91 -4.18 -33.27
N GLY A 501 1.70 -4.53 -32.85
CA GLY A 501 1.34 -5.85 -32.37
C GLY A 501 1.50 -6.01 -30.85
N LEU A 502 0.88 -7.07 -30.31
CA LEU A 502 0.76 -7.29 -28.86
C LEU A 502 1.91 -8.11 -28.25
N GLN A 503 2.92 -8.46 -29.05
CA GLN A 503 4.07 -9.25 -28.60
C GLN A 503 5.07 -8.38 -27.83
N ASN A 504 5.81 -8.96 -26.87
CA ASN A 504 6.84 -8.30 -26.06
C ASN A 504 6.29 -7.22 -25.12
N LEU A 505 5.11 -7.47 -24.55
CA LEU A 505 4.54 -6.65 -23.49
C LEU A 505 4.90 -7.24 -22.13
N THR A 506 5.32 -6.39 -21.20
CA THR A 506 5.67 -6.79 -19.83
C THR A 506 4.73 -6.12 -18.84
N LEU A 507 4.09 -6.95 -18.01
CA LEU A 507 3.31 -6.54 -16.86
C LEU A 507 4.24 -6.24 -15.68
N PHE A 508 3.98 -5.14 -14.99
CA PHE A 508 4.68 -4.73 -13.77
C PHE A 508 3.72 -4.59 -12.61
N LYS A 509 4.18 -5.01 -11.43
CA LYS A 509 3.43 -4.91 -10.18
C LYS A 509 3.59 -3.53 -9.56
N SER A 510 2.50 -2.86 -9.26
CA SER A 510 2.56 -1.59 -8.53
C SER A 510 3.00 -1.75 -7.08
N SER A 511 2.79 -2.92 -6.47
CA SER A 511 3.15 -3.20 -5.08
C SER A 511 4.59 -3.66 -4.88
N ARG A 512 5.34 -3.93 -5.96
CA ARG A 512 6.70 -4.46 -5.89
C ARG A 512 7.63 -3.79 -6.90
N TYR A 513 8.85 -3.50 -6.49
CA TYR A 513 9.85 -2.83 -7.34
C TYR A 513 10.43 -3.80 -8.38
N GLY A 514 9.75 -3.97 -9.52
CA GLY A 514 10.20 -4.84 -10.63
C GLY A 514 10.14 -6.35 -10.35
N GLU A 515 10.15 -6.75 -9.08
CA GLU A 515 9.91 -8.10 -8.59
C GLU A 515 8.46 -8.52 -8.89
N GLY A 516 8.28 -9.66 -9.56
CA GLY A 516 6.96 -10.09 -10.02
C GLY A 516 6.52 -9.47 -11.34
N SER A 517 7.42 -8.88 -12.12
CA SER A 517 7.17 -8.58 -13.54
C SER A 517 6.99 -9.86 -14.36
N ALA A 518 6.12 -9.85 -15.38
CA ALA A 518 5.85 -11.01 -16.23
C ALA A 518 5.53 -10.61 -17.68
N GLN A 519 5.98 -11.43 -18.63
CA GLN A 519 5.59 -11.25 -20.04
C GLN A 519 4.12 -11.62 -20.25
N LEU A 520 3.49 -10.95 -21.22
CA LEU A 520 2.09 -11.12 -21.58
C LEU A 520 1.88 -11.82 -22.93
N ASP A 521 2.92 -12.39 -23.52
CA ASP A 521 2.86 -13.05 -24.82
C ASP A 521 1.84 -14.20 -24.81
N GLY A 522 0.93 -14.18 -25.78
CA GLY A 522 -0.19 -15.13 -25.87
C GLY A 522 -1.29 -14.98 -24.82
N ARG A 523 -1.11 -14.08 -23.84
CA ARG A 523 -2.06 -13.84 -22.73
C ARG A 523 -2.88 -12.57 -22.89
N CYS A 524 -2.57 -11.75 -23.89
CA CYS A 524 -3.26 -10.48 -24.13
C CYS A 524 -3.94 -10.42 -25.49
N SER A 525 -5.05 -9.69 -25.55
CA SER A 525 -5.81 -9.45 -26.79
C SER A 525 -6.44 -8.06 -26.77
N MET A 526 -6.60 -7.47 -27.96
CA MET A 526 -7.36 -6.24 -28.18
C MET A 526 -8.48 -6.51 -29.17
N ARG A 527 -9.64 -5.87 -29.00
CA ARG A 527 -10.74 -5.99 -29.97
C ARG A 527 -10.50 -5.10 -31.19
N PRO A 528 -10.84 -5.55 -32.42
CA PRO A 528 -10.55 -4.83 -33.66
C PRO A 528 -11.17 -3.42 -33.77
N ASP A 529 -12.35 -3.17 -33.20
CA ASP A 529 -13.16 -2.01 -33.62
C ASP A 529 -13.51 -0.97 -32.55
N THR A 530 -13.27 -1.19 -31.26
CA THR A 530 -13.81 -0.27 -30.22
C THR A 530 -13.00 -0.08 -28.95
N ASP A 531 -12.08 -0.99 -28.61
CA ASP A 531 -11.57 -1.00 -27.23
C ASP A 531 -10.22 -0.31 -27.11
N ASP A 532 -10.15 0.78 -26.32
CA ASP A 532 -8.90 1.25 -25.71
C ASP A 532 -8.55 0.43 -24.47
N PHE A 533 -8.87 -0.87 -24.50
CA PHE A 533 -8.53 -1.82 -23.47
C PHE A 533 -7.69 -2.96 -24.06
N LEU A 534 -6.61 -3.27 -23.34
CA LEU A 534 -5.87 -4.51 -23.48
C LEU A 534 -6.44 -5.52 -22.49
N LEU A 535 -7.07 -6.57 -23.01
CA LEU A 535 -7.58 -7.68 -22.19
C LEU A 535 -6.42 -8.62 -21.85
N ILE A 536 -6.19 -8.88 -20.57
CA ILE A 536 -5.15 -9.78 -20.07
C ILE A 536 -5.83 -10.96 -19.38
N ARG A 537 -5.52 -12.18 -19.85
CA ARG A 537 -6.08 -13.42 -19.31
C ARG A 537 -5.23 -13.89 -18.13
N ASN A 538 -5.85 -13.96 -16.96
CA ASN A 538 -5.25 -14.56 -15.77
C ASN A 538 -5.67 -16.02 -15.65
N SER A 539 -4.70 -16.93 -15.66
CA SER A 539 -4.92 -18.33 -15.33
C SER A 539 -5.18 -18.49 -13.84
N LEU A 540 -6.31 -19.10 -13.46
CA LEU A 540 -6.58 -19.48 -12.06
C LEU A 540 -6.07 -20.89 -11.73
N ARG A 541 -5.62 -21.65 -12.75
CA ARG A 541 -5.20 -23.05 -12.63
C ARG A 541 -3.68 -23.23 -12.63
N SER A 542 -2.94 -22.27 -13.19
CA SER A 542 -1.48 -22.29 -13.24
C SER A 542 -0.89 -21.34 -12.20
N SER A 543 -0.17 -21.87 -11.21
CA SER A 543 0.53 -21.06 -10.20
C SER A 543 1.83 -20.42 -10.73
N SER A 544 2.27 -20.78 -11.94
CA SER A 544 3.51 -20.25 -12.53
C SER A 544 3.33 -18.91 -13.22
N GLU A 545 2.10 -18.50 -13.52
CA GLU A 545 1.81 -17.22 -14.18
C GLU A 545 1.52 -16.13 -13.14
N VAL A 546 2.19 -14.99 -13.26
CA VAL A 546 1.83 -13.81 -12.44
C VAL A 546 0.49 -13.26 -12.93
N PRO A 547 -0.56 -13.20 -12.09
CA PRO A 547 -1.85 -12.65 -12.47
C PRO A 547 -1.81 -11.12 -12.44
N ALA A 548 -2.43 -10.46 -13.42
CA ALA A 548 -2.65 -9.01 -13.43
C ALA A 548 -3.71 -8.60 -12.40
N GLN A 549 -3.44 -7.55 -11.64
CA GLN A 549 -4.30 -6.99 -10.59
C GLN A 549 -4.54 -5.50 -10.84
N VAL A 550 -5.59 -4.94 -10.21
CA VAL A 550 -5.90 -3.51 -10.34
C VAL A 550 -4.70 -2.66 -9.89
N GLY A 551 -4.36 -1.70 -10.74
CA GLY A 551 -3.24 -0.78 -10.61
C GLY A 551 -1.88 -1.31 -11.04
N ASP A 552 -1.77 -2.58 -11.45
CA ASP A 552 -0.63 -3.02 -12.25
C ASP A 552 -0.62 -2.30 -13.61
N PHE A 553 0.52 -2.28 -14.29
CA PHE A 553 0.67 -1.55 -15.54
C PHE A 553 1.52 -2.31 -16.54
N VAL A 554 1.41 -1.93 -17.81
CA VAL A 554 2.06 -2.61 -18.93
C VAL A 554 3.03 -1.67 -19.63
N ILE A 555 4.25 -2.17 -19.90
CA ILE A 555 5.31 -1.47 -20.63
C ILE A 555 5.76 -2.34 -21.80
N SER A 556 6.02 -1.73 -22.95
CA SER A 556 6.58 -2.43 -24.11
C SER A 556 8.09 -2.63 -24.00
N ARG A 557 8.65 -3.50 -24.84
CA ARG A 557 10.10 -3.70 -24.93
C ARG A 557 10.88 -2.38 -25.10
N GLU A 558 10.36 -1.48 -25.94
CA GLU A 558 10.98 -0.21 -26.28
C GLU A 558 10.89 0.83 -25.14
N GLY A 559 10.37 0.45 -23.97
CA GLY A 559 10.24 1.34 -22.82
C GLY A 559 9.09 2.33 -22.96
N GLN A 560 8.04 1.99 -23.73
CA GLN A 560 6.85 2.82 -23.84
C GLN A 560 5.76 2.34 -22.88
N PHE A 561 5.10 3.28 -22.22
CA PHE A 561 4.00 3.01 -21.30
C PHE A 561 2.72 2.71 -22.08
N VAL A 562 2.11 1.54 -21.84
CA VAL A 562 0.91 1.11 -22.57
C VAL A 562 -0.36 1.47 -21.81
N GLY A 563 -0.46 1.09 -20.53
CA GLY A 563 -1.71 1.26 -19.80
C GLY A 563 -1.70 0.74 -18.37
N VAL A 564 -2.79 1.00 -17.65
CA VAL A 564 -3.02 0.59 -16.26
C VAL A 564 -4.17 -0.41 -16.20
N VAL A 565 -4.01 -1.48 -15.44
CA VAL A 565 -5.08 -2.44 -15.13
C VAL A 565 -6.08 -1.75 -14.20
N VAL A 566 -7.33 -1.57 -14.66
CA VAL A 566 -8.36 -0.81 -13.91
C VAL A 566 -9.46 -1.70 -13.37
N ARG A 567 -9.57 -2.95 -13.82
CA ARG A 567 -10.59 -3.90 -13.38
C ARG A 567 -10.11 -5.33 -13.57
N VAL A 568 -10.51 -6.22 -12.68
CA VAL A 568 -10.40 -7.67 -12.84
C VAL A 568 -11.77 -8.28 -12.59
N SER A 569 -12.27 -9.13 -13.49
CA SER A 569 -13.49 -9.90 -13.24
C SER A 569 -13.22 -11.40 -13.35
N ALA A 570 -13.68 -12.15 -12.35
CA ALA A 570 -13.66 -13.60 -12.42
C ALA A 570 -14.68 -14.08 -13.45
N ASN A 571 -14.24 -14.95 -14.36
CA ASN A 571 -15.12 -15.69 -15.26
C ASN A 571 -15.21 -17.12 -14.74
N ALA A 572 -16.18 -17.35 -13.84
CA ALA A 572 -16.36 -18.62 -13.16
C ALA A 572 -16.62 -19.80 -14.12
N ALA A 573 -17.23 -19.54 -15.29
CA ALA A 573 -17.52 -20.56 -16.29
C ALA A 573 -16.25 -21.13 -16.95
N GLU A 574 -15.21 -20.32 -17.08
CA GLU A 574 -13.98 -20.70 -17.79
C GLU A 574 -12.81 -20.99 -16.84
N GLY A 575 -13.01 -20.86 -15.52
CA GLY A 575 -11.93 -21.02 -14.54
C GLY A 575 -10.77 -20.05 -14.78
N ARG A 576 -11.07 -18.85 -15.28
CA ARG A 576 -10.10 -17.77 -15.56
C ARG A 576 -10.61 -16.44 -15.01
N ALA A 577 -9.71 -15.48 -14.85
CA ALA A 577 -10.09 -14.10 -14.57
C ALA A 577 -9.56 -13.20 -15.67
N ASP A 578 -10.36 -12.23 -16.11
CA ASP A 578 -9.97 -11.30 -17.16
C ASP A 578 -9.66 -9.94 -16.53
N ALA A 579 -8.44 -9.47 -16.75
CA ALA A 579 -7.94 -8.19 -16.29
C ALA A 579 -7.97 -7.18 -17.44
N TRP A 580 -8.62 -6.04 -17.22
CA TRP A 580 -8.83 -4.99 -18.20
C TRP A 580 -7.80 -3.89 -17.98
N CYS A 581 -6.86 -3.77 -18.91
CA CYS A 581 -5.83 -2.73 -18.91
C CYS A 581 -6.25 -1.59 -19.83
N ARG A 582 -6.54 -0.42 -19.26
CA ARG A 582 -6.92 0.78 -20.00
C ARG A 582 -5.67 1.37 -20.66
N ILE A 583 -5.70 1.42 -22.00
CA ILE A 583 -4.70 2.08 -22.83
C ILE A 583 -4.98 3.58 -22.83
N LEU A 584 -3.94 4.38 -22.75
CA LEU A 584 -4.10 5.83 -22.71
C LEU A 584 -4.38 6.39 -24.12
N PRO A 585 -5.33 7.33 -24.26
CA PRO A 585 -5.58 7.99 -25.53
C PRO A 585 -4.41 8.92 -25.91
N GLY A 586 -4.30 9.23 -27.20
CA GLY A 586 -3.19 10.08 -27.69
C GLY A 586 -3.24 11.53 -27.23
N GLN A 587 -4.43 12.04 -26.94
CA GLN A 587 -4.67 13.38 -26.39
C GLN A 587 -5.77 13.30 -25.33
N THR A 588 -5.65 14.13 -24.30
CA THR A 588 -6.57 14.19 -23.15
C THR A 588 -6.64 15.62 -22.64
N ASP A 589 -7.84 16.07 -22.35
CA ASP A 589 -8.08 17.37 -21.74
C ASP A 589 -8.08 17.24 -20.21
N PHE A 590 -6.93 17.52 -19.59
CA PHE A 590 -6.77 17.46 -18.14
C PHE A 590 -7.62 18.49 -17.38
N SER A 591 -8.19 19.49 -18.05
CA SER A 591 -9.07 20.45 -17.37
C SER A 591 -10.41 19.83 -16.93
N ARG A 592 -10.82 18.75 -17.61
CA ARG A 592 -12.03 17.98 -17.30
C ARG A 592 -11.82 16.92 -16.22
N ALA A 593 -10.56 16.68 -15.82
CA ALA A 593 -10.23 15.70 -14.80
C ALA A 593 -10.82 16.08 -13.43
N VAL A 594 -11.28 15.08 -12.68
CA VAL A 594 -11.73 15.28 -11.30
C VAL A 594 -10.50 15.52 -10.43
N ARG A 595 -10.46 16.68 -9.77
CA ARG A 595 -9.35 17.06 -8.88
C ARG A 595 -9.64 16.57 -7.48
N ILE A 596 -8.77 15.74 -6.92
CA ILE A 596 -8.86 15.19 -5.57
C ILE A 596 -7.84 15.94 -4.69
N PRO A 597 -8.28 16.84 -3.80
CA PRO A 597 -7.38 17.63 -2.98
C PRO A 597 -6.67 16.76 -1.94
N VAL A 598 -5.35 16.86 -1.83
CA VAL A 598 -4.54 16.07 -0.86
C VAL A 598 -4.08 16.88 0.34
N VAL A 599 -4.39 18.18 0.38
CA VAL A 599 -4.03 19.09 1.47
C VAL A 599 -5.30 19.52 2.21
N ARG A 600 -5.24 19.55 3.54
CA ARG A 600 -6.33 20.01 4.40
C ARG A 600 -6.44 21.54 4.32
N LYS A 601 -7.66 22.07 4.19
CA LYS A 601 -7.87 23.51 4.23
C LYS A 601 -7.63 24.04 5.64
N SER A 602 -7.17 25.29 5.74
CA SER A 602 -6.94 25.94 7.03
C SER A 602 -8.23 26.01 7.84
N GLY A 603 -8.20 25.57 9.10
CA GLY A 603 -9.37 25.56 9.99
C GLY A 603 -10.26 24.33 9.89
N GLU A 604 -10.03 23.40 8.96
CA GLU A 604 -10.73 22.12 8.92
C GLU A 604 -10.06 21.10 9.86
N GLU A 605 -10.86 20.38 10.63
CA GLU A 605 -10.39 19.26 11.47
C GLU A 605 -10.05 18.02 10.61
N TRP A 606 -10.82 17.79 9.56
CA TRP A 606 -10.76 16.61 8.68
C TRP A 606 -10.46 16.99 7.23
N TYR A 607 -9.98 16.06 6.41
CA TYR A 607 -9.81 16.26 4.96
C TYR A 607 -11.16 16.16 4.22
N ALA A 608 -12.09 17.08 4.49
CA ALA A 608 -13.47 17.02 3.98
C ALA A 608 -13.55 17.08 2.45
N ALA A 609 -12.73 17.92 1.81
CA ALA A 609 -12.70 18.07 0.35
C ALA A 609 -12.19 16.80 -0.36
N PHE A 610 -11.22 16.10 0.24
CA PHE A 610 -10.75 14.80 -0.24
C PHE A 610 -11.89 13.76 -0.20
N VAL A 611 -12.55 13.64 0.95
CA VAL A 611 -13.66 12.70 1.16
C VAL A 611 -14.84 12.95 0.21
N SER A 612 -15.25 14.21 0.04
CA SER A 612 -16.31 14.58 -0.89
C SER A 612 -15.96 14.18 -2.33
N SER A 613 -14.76 14.51 -2.78
CA SER A 613 -14.30 14.21 -4.14
C SER A 613 -14.25 12.70 -4.40
N LEU A 614 -13.76 11.91 -3.44
CA LEU A 614 -13.74 10.46 -3.54
C LEU A 614 -15.14 9.83 -3.51
N THR A 615 -16.07 10.39 -2.75
CA THR A 615 -17.45 9.89 -2.68
C THR A 615 -18.13 10.01 -4.04
N ASP A 616 -17.99 11.15 -4.70
CA ASP A 616 -18.54 11.38 -6.03
C ASP A 616 -17.84 10.53 -7.10
N LEU A 617 -16.52 10.39 -6.99
CA LEU A 617 -15.74 9.54 -7.87
C LEU A 617 -16.12 8.06 -7.73
N HIS A 618 -16.28 7.58 -6.50
CA HIS A 618 -16.68 6.20 -6.22
C HIS A 618 -18.04 5.87 -6.84
N LYS A 619 -19.01 6.77 -6.75
CA LYS A 619 -20.32 6.61 -7.40
C LYS A 619 -20.17 6.43 -8.91
N LYS A 620 -19.34 7.25 -9.56
CA LYS A 620 -19.05 7.15 -11.01
C LYS A 620 -18.38 5.82 -11.37
N ILE A 621 -17.37 5.40 -10.59
CA ILE A 621 -16.65 4.13 -10.83
C ILE A 621 -17.58 2.93 -10.65
N VAL A 622 -18.41 2.91 -9.62
CA VAL A 622 -19.38 1.83 -9.39
C VAL A 622 -20.41 1.74 -10.51
N GLN A 623 -20.92 2.88 -10.99
CA GLN A 623 -21.84 2.93 -12.13
C GLN A 623 -21.17 2.38 -13.40
N MET A 624 -19.94 2.80 -13.70
CA MET A 624 -19.19 2.34 -14.87
C MET A 624 -18.82 0.86 -14.79
N ASN A 625 -18.49 0.34 -13.61
CA ASN A 625 -18.19 -1.10 -13.43
C ASN A 625 -19.43 -1.99 -13.53
N ARG A 626 -20.64 -1.45 -13.30
CA ARG A 626 -21.92 -2.16 -13.48
C ARG A 626 -22.34 -2.27 -14.94
N GLN A 627 -21.88 -1.36 -15.80
CA GLN A 627 -22.10 -1.48 -17.23
C GLN A 627 -21.27 -2.65 -17.78
N PRO A 628 -21.85 -3.54 -18.58
CA PRO A 628 -21.06 -4.47 -19.37
C PRO A 628 -20.16 -3.65 -20.29
N MET A 629 -18.87 -3.95 -20.28
CA MET A 629 -17.93 -3.44 -21.27
C MET A 629 -18.19 -4.27 -22.54
N ASP A 630 -19.26 -3.94 -23.25
CA ASP A 630 -19.70 -4.68 -24.44
C ASP A 630 -18.65 -4.64 -25.54
#